data_AF-A0A9E4IAB3-F1
#
_entry.id   AF-A0A9E4IAB3-F1
#
_cell.length_a   1.000
_cell.length_b   1.000
_cell.length_c   1.000
_cell.angle_alpha   90.00
_cell.angle_beta   90.00
_cell.angle_gamma   90.00
#
_symmetry.space_group_name_H-M   'P 1'
#
loop_
_entity.id
_entity.type
_entity.pdbx_description
1 polymer ?
#
loop_
_entity_poly.entity_id
_entity_poly.type
_entity_poly.pdbx_seq_one_letter_code
_entity_poly.pdbx_strand_id
1 'polypeptide(L)'
;MLCLLAIGCGEESEPEYGSTGESDSQVAAVTVPDLSETALQGQQVFTANCSECHGPDAGGTAEGPPLVHIIYEPGHHADVSFLLAVRQGVRQHHWGFGVMDPVTGVSEEEVKKIVCYVRELQYANGIFSDQAGLAACQT
;
A
#
# COMPACT_ATOMS: atom_id res chain seq x y z
N MET A 1 37.36 -7.44 57.41
CA MET A 1 38.59 -7.27 56.61
C MET A 1 38.35 -7.97 55.28
N LEU A 2 38.46 -7.21 54.19
CA LEU A 2 38.58 -7.69 52.80
C LEU A 2 37.32 -8.33 52.16
N CYS A 3 36.57 -7.50 51.44
CA CYS A 3 35.94 -7.89 50.18
C CYS A 3 36.95 -7.53 49.08
N LEU A 4 37.46 -8.50 48.32
CA LEU A 4 38.38 -8.27 47.21
C LEU A 4 38.13 -9.27 46.07
N LEU A 5 38.24 -8.72 44.86
CA LEU A 5 38.30 -9.34 43.51
C LEU A 5 36.92 -9.59 42.86
N ALA A 6 36.38 -8.72 41.99
CA ALA A 6 36.84 -8.13 40.72
C ALA A 6 36.64 -9.03 39.48
N ILE A 7 35.97 -8.44 38.49
CA ILE A 7 36.08 -8.65 37.02
C ILE A 7 35.23 -9.75 36.38
N GLY A 8 34.39 -9.32 35.42
CA GLY A 8 34.00 -10.13 34.26
C GLY A 8 32.52 -10.09 33.89
N CYS A 9 31.99 -8.96 33.38
CA CYS A 9 30.91 -9.04 32.39
C CYS A 9 31.60 -9.35 31.06
N GLY A 10 31.34 -10.53 30.49
CA GLY A 10 31.83 -10.90 29.17
C GLY A 10 30.80 -10.56 28.11
N GLU A 11 31.20 -9.74 27.13
CA GLU A 11 30.74 -9.75 25.74
C GLU A 11 30.81 -11.19 25.15
N GLU A 12 30.17 -11.67 24.09
CA GLU A 12 29.46 -11.17 22.90
C GLU A 12 28.54 -12.35 22.48
N SER A 13 27.45 -12.27 21.74
CA SER A 13 27.25 -11.59 20.47
C SER A 13 25.74 -11.61 20.25
N GLU A 14 25.15 -10.44 20.10
CA GLU A 14 23.77 -10.34 19.64
C GLU A 14 23.71 -10.91 18.21
N PRO A 15 22.70 -11.70 17.84
CA PRO A 15 22.52 -11.99 16.44
C PRO A 15 22.29 -10.64 15.76
N GLU A 16 23.25 -10.22 14.94
CA GLU A 16 23.05 -9.15 13.98
C GLU A 16 21.88 -9.58 13.09
N TYR A 17 20.67 -9.19 13.50
CA TYR A 17 19.51 -9.25 12.65
C TYR A 17 19.75 -8.17 11.61
N GLY A 18 20.45 -8.57 10.55
CA GLY A 18 20.61 -7.78 9.34
C GLY A 18 19.22 -7.38 8.91
N SER A 19 18.83 -6.17 9.30
CA SER A 19 17.78 -5.41 8.65
C SER A 19 18.31 -5.18 7.25
N THR A 20 17.98 -6.11 6.35
CA THR A 20 18.04 -5.78 4.95
C THR A 20 17.02 -4.66 4.77
N GLY A 21 17.56 -3.44 4.59
CA GLY A 21 16.79 -2.31 4.13
C GLY A 21 16.32 -2.62 2.71
N GLU A 22 15.27 -3.43 2.58
CA GLU A 22 14.48 -3.58 1.37
C GLU A 22 13.34 -2.54 1.41
N SER A 23 13.74 -1.26 1.43
CA SER A 23 12.87 -0.15 1.10
C SER A 23 13.57 0.66 0.02
N ASP A 24 13.16 0.46 -1.23
CA ASP A 24 12.67 1.56 -2.07
C ASP A 24 12.38 1.01 -3.47
N SER A 25 11.16 1.23 -3.96
CA SER A 25 10.66 0.88 -5.30
C SER A 25 10.47 -0.62 -5.60
N GLN A 26 9.66 -1.34 -4.81
CA GLN A 26 9.06 -2.57 -5.34
C GLN A 26 7.95 -2.19 -6.32
N VAL A 27 8.31 -2.06 -7.61
CA VAL A 27 7.32 -2.03 -8.69
C VAL A 27 6.78 -3.46 -8.84
N ALA A 28 5.51 -3.66 -8.53
CA ALA A 28 4.85 -4.95 -8.66
C ALA A 28 4.47 -5.20 -10.14
N ALA A 29 4.80 -6.38 -10.66
CA ALA A 29 4.18 -6.85 -11.90
C ALA A 29 2.73 -7.25 -11.58
N VAL A 30 1.76 -6.48 -12.09
CA VAL A 30 0.34 -6.64 -11.75
C VAL A 30 -0.39 -7.42 -12.85
N THR A 31 -1.08 -8.48 -12.44
CA THR A 31 -2.08 -9.18 -13.28
C THR A 31 -3.38 -8.38 -13.27
N VAL A 32 -3.83 -7.94 -14.44
CA VAL A 32 -5.12 -7.25 -14.57
C VAL A 32 -6.18 -8.28 -14.96
N PRO A 33 -7.25 -8.48 -14.15
CA PRO A 33 -8.33 -9.41 -14.48
C PRO A 33 -9.33 -8.78 -15.46
N ASP A 34 -10.35 -9.55 -15.85
CA ASP A 34 -11.57 -8.96 -16.43
C ASP A 34 -12.26 -8.13 -15.34
N LEU A 35 -12.20 -6.80 -15.52
CA LEU A 35 -12.69 -5.84 -14.53
C LEU A 35 -14.22 -5.72 -14.57
N SER A 36 -14.84 -5.46 -13.41
CA SER A 36 -16.23 -5.03 -13.35
C SER A 36 -16.43 -3.67 -14.05
N GLU A 37 -17.68 -3.33 -14.39
CA GLU A 37 -17.98 -2.01 -14.98
C GLU A 37 -17.55 -0.86 -14.07
N THR A 38 -17.79 -1.00 -12.76
CA THR A 38 -17.36 -0.04 -11.73
C THR A 38 -15.83 0.08 -11.68
N ALA A 39 -15.11 -1.04 -11.72
CA ALA A 39 -13.65 -1.04 -11.74
C ALA A 39 -13.08 -0.48 -13.05
N LEU A 40 -13.73 -0.67 -14.20
CA LEU A 40 -13.34 -0.03 -15.46
C LEU A 40 -13.46 1.49 -15.39
N GLN A 41 -14.55 2.01 -14.82
CA GLN A 41 -14.68 3.44 -14.55
C GLN A 41 -13.59 3.92 -13.58
N GLY A 42 -13.34 3.14 -12.52
CA GLY A 42 -12.27 3.39 -11.55
C GLY A 42 -10.89 3.46 -12.16
N GLN A 43 -10.57 2.55 -13.08
CA GLN A 43 -9.31 2.51 -13.81
C GLN A 43 -9.08 3.79 -14.61
N GLN A 44 -10.12 4.32 -15.27
CA GLN A 44 -10.02 5.57 -16.03
C GLN A 44 -9.69 6.75 -15.12
N VAL A 45 -10.37 6.87 -13.98
CA VAL A 45 -10.11 7.94 -13.01
C VAL A 45 -8.71 7.77 -12.38
N PHE A 46 -8.34 6.55 -12.00
CA PHE A 46 -7.03 6.25 -11.44
C PHE A 46 -5.89 6.59 -12.42
N THR A 47 -6.06 6.22 -13.69
CA THR A 47 -5.09 6.54 -14.75
C THR A 47 -4.89 8.05 -14.86
N ALA A 48 -5.98 8.82 -14.84
CA ALA A 48 -5.93 10.27 -14.99
C ALA A 48 -5.37 11.01 -13.76
N ASN A 49 -5.47 10.46 -12.55
CA ASN A 49 -5.21 11.20 -11.32
C ASN A 49 -4.15 10.59 -10.39
N CYS A 50 -3.77 9.33 -10.59
CA CYS A 50 -2.99 8.57 -9.60
C CYS A 50 -1.81 7.83 -10.21
N SER A 51 -1.91 7.41 -11.47
CA SER A 51 -0.95 6.51 -12.12
C SER A 51 0.46 7.10 -12.30
N GLU A 52 0.59 8.43 -12.31
CA GLU A 52 1.90 9.07 -12.40
C GLU A 52 2.79 8.71 -11.21
N CYS A 53 2.23 8.68 -9.99
CA CYS A 53 2.97 8.32 -8.78
C CYS A 53 2.81 6.84 -8.42
N HIS A 54 1.59 6.30 -8.51
CA HIS A 54 1.29 4.91 -8.12
C HIS A 54 1.46 3.89 -9.26
N GLY A 55 1.92 4.33 -10.43
CA GLY A 55 2.24 3.49 -11.57
C GLY A 55 1.03 3.02 -12.36
N PRO A 56 1.26 2.50 -13.58
CA PRO A 56 0.23 1.76 -14.29
C PRO A 56 -0.20 0.56 -13.45
N ASP A 57 -1.49 0.24 -13.52
CA ASP A 57 -2.06 -0.89 -12.77
C ASP A 57 -1.82 -0.85 -11.25
N ALA A 58 -1.63 0.35 -10.72
CA ALA A 58 -1.33 0.59 -9.31
C ALA A 58 -0.11 -0.21 -8.80
N GLY A 59 0.81 -0.53 -9.72
CA GLY A 59 2.02 -1.33 -9.47
C GLY A 59 3.16 -0.57 -8.81
N GLY A 60 3.02 0.72 -8.55
CA GLY A 60 4.05 1.57 -7.95
C GLY A 60 5.03 2.15 -8.95
N THR A 61 5.78 3.17 -8.52
CA THR A 61 6.90 3.77 -9.24
C THR A 61 8.03 4.12 -8.27
N ALA A 62 9.02 4.90 -8.72
CA ALA A 62 9.98 5.53 -7.82
C ALA A 62 9.36 6.68 -6.98
N GLU A 63 8.22 7.23 -7.39
CA GLU A 63 7.56 8.38 -6.76
C GLU A 63 6.46 7.96 -5.77
N GLY A 64 5.96 6.73 -5.85
CA GLY A 64 4.85 6.28 -5.02
C GLY A 64 4.75 4.76 -4.88
N PRO A 65 4.13 4.28 -3.80
CA PRO A 65 4.08 2.86 -3.47
C PRO A 65 3.14 2.08 -4.40
N PRO A 66 3.38 0.76 -4.58
CA PRO A 66 2.39 -0.14 -5.17
C PRO A 66 1.16 -0.21 -4.27
N LEU A 67 -0.04 -0.04 -4.83
CA LEU A 67 -1.29 -0.27 -4.12
C LEU A 67 -1.71 -1.74 -4.20
N VAL A 68 -1.18 -2.51 -5.16
CA VAL A 68 -1.28 -3.97 -5.19
C VAL A 68 -0.23 -4.58 -4.25
N HIS A 69 -0.45 -4.42 -2.94
CA HIS A 69 0.47 -4.87 -1.90
C HIS A 69 -0.28 -5.23 -0.62
N ILE A 70 0.23 -6.21 0.15
CA ILE A 70 -0.41 -6.73 1.38
C ILE A 70 -0.69 -5.65 2.42
N ILE A 71 0.15 -4.63 2.51
CA ILE A 71 -0.07 -3.53 3.45
C ILE A 71 -1.38 -2.78 3.16
N TYR A 72 -1.82 -2.77 1.91
CA TYR A 72 -3.02 -2.09 1.49
C TYR A 72 -4.22 -3.04 1.39
N GLU A 73 -4.14 -4.29 1.84
CA GLU A 73 -5.27 -5.21 1.81
C GLU A 73 -6.46 -4.68 2.65
N PRO A 74 -7.71 -5.13 2.41
CA PRO A 74 -8.90 -4.65 3.11
C PRO A 74 -8.81 -4.74 4.64
N GLY A 75 -8.16 -5.77 5.17
CA GLY A 75 -8.01 -6.00 6.61
C GLY A 75 -7.02 -5.06 7.31
N HIS A 76 -6.11 -4.42 6.55
CA HIS A 76 -5.09 -3.53 7.10
C HIS A 76 -5.33 -2.06 6.72
N HIS A 77 -5.62 -1.77 5.44
CA HIS A 77 -6.12 -0.47 5.00
C HIS A 77 -7.51 -0.64 4.39
N ALA A 78 -8.53 -0.49 5.23
CA ALA A 78 -9.91 -0.50 4.79
C ALA A 78 -10.18 0.58 3.72
N ASP A 79 -11.23 0.41 2.93
CA ASP A 79 -11.57 1.30 1.80
C ASP A 79 -11.69 2.78 2.18
N VAL A 80 -12.19 3.06 3.39
CA VAL A 80 -12.27 4.42 3.92
C VAL A 80 -10.88 5.07 4.04
N SER A 81 -9.82 4.29 4.22
CA SER A 81 -8.45 4.80 4.29
C SER A 81 -8.00 5.39 2.95
N PHE A 82 -8.42 4.80 1.82
CA PHE A 82 -8.17 5.35 0.49
C PHE A 82 -8.93 6.66 0.29
N LEU A 83 -10.20 6.71 0.73
CA LEU A 83 -10.99 7.95 0.69
C LEU A 83 -10.33 9.07 1.49
N LEU A 84 -9.88 8.77 2.71
CA LEU A 84 -9.20 9.75 3.56
C LEU A 84 -7.85 10.17 2.98
N ALA A 85 -7.07 9.24 2.43
CA ALA A 85 -5.81 9.52 1.76
C ALA A 85 -6.00 10.51 0.60
N VAL A 86 -6.99 10.27 -0.28
CA VAL A 86 -7.28 11.18 -1.38
C VAL A 86 -7.76 12.55 -0.86
N ARG A 87 -8.65 12.57 0.13
CA ARG A 87 -9.28 13.81 0.63
C ARG A 87 -8.36 14.67 1.50
N GLN A 88 -7.42 14.07 2.22
CA GLN A 88 -6.64 14.72 3.29
C GLN A 88 -5.13 14.59 3.10
N GLY A 89 -4.70 13.80 2.12
CA GLY A 89 -3.30 13.42 1.99
C GLY A 89 -2.86 12.41 3.03
N VAL A 90 -1.61 11.96 2.92
CA VAL A 90 -0.98 10.98 3.80
C VAL A 90 0.43 11.45 4.11
N ARG A 91 0.79 11.44 5.40
CA ARG A 91 2.18 11.65 5.82
C ARG A 91 2.97 10.37 5.57
N GLN A 92 4.27 10.51 5.31
CA GLN A 92 5.15 9.35 5.21
C GLN A 92 5.09 8.47 6.48
N HIS A 93 4.79 7.18 6.34
CA HIS A 93 4.82 6.24 7.48
C HIS A 93 5.15 4.77 7.15
N HIS A 94 4.87 4.29 5.93
CA HIS A 94 5.18 2.90 5.54
C HIS A 94 6.34 2.76 4.56
N TRP A 95 6.68 3.84 3.86
CA TRP A 95 7.62 3.84 2.75
C TRP A 95 8.50 5.09 2.78
N GLY A 96 9.52 5.11 1.93
CA GLY A 96 10.43 6.25 1.71
C GLY A 96 9.88 7.40 0.85
N PHE A 97 8.70 7.27 0.24
CA PHE A 97 8.21 8.17 -0.84
C PHE A 97 7.85 9.61 -0.42
N GLY A 98 7.83 9.93 0.87
CA GLY A 98 7.44 11.25 1.35
C GLY A 98 5.93 11.41 1.57
N VAL A 99 5.45 12.66 1.47
CA VAL A 99 4.05 13.03 1.70
C VAL A 99 3.26 12.86 0.42
N MET A 100 2.09 12.22 0.51
CA MET A 100 1.07 12.29 -0.54
C MET A 100 0.15 13.47 -0.21
N ASP A 101 0.13 14.50 -1.04
CA ASP A 101 -0.80 15.62 -0.87
C ASP A 101 -2.26 15.22 -1.18
N PRO A 102 -3.26 15.95 -0.64
CA PRO A 102 -4.65 15.75 -1.04
C PRO A 102 -4.84 15.93 -2.55
N VAL A 103 -5.60 15.03 -3.17
CA VAL A 103 -5.94 15.12 -4.60
C VAL A 103 -7.25 15.88 -4.75
N THR A 104 -7.20 17.03 -5.43
CA THR A 104 -8.38 17.85 -5.72
C THR A 104 -9.04 17.46 -7.03
N GLY A 105 -10.35 17.66 -7.16
CA GLY A 105 -11.07 17.42 -8.42
C GLY A 105 -11.53 15.97 -8.62
N VAL A 106 -11.28 15.08 -7.65
CA VAL A 106 -11.82 13.71 -7.61
C VAL A 106 -12.89 13.64 -6.53
N SER A 107 -14.12 13.29 -6.92
CA SER A 107 -15.26 13.13 -6.03
C SER A 107 -15.17 11.84 -5.20
N GLU A 108 -15.90 11.77 -4.09
CA GLU A 108 -15.92 10.54 -3.28
C GLU A 108 -16.45 9.31 -4.04
N GLU A 109 -17.39 9.52 -4.96
CA GLU A 109 -17.93 8.45 -5.80
C GLU A 109 -16.85 7.91 -6.75
N GLU A 110 -16.07 8.81 -7.35
CA GLU A 110 -14.92 8.43 -8.18
C GLU A 110 -13.86 7.69 -7.36
N VAL A 111 -13.60 8.12 -6.11
CA VAL A 111 -12.66 7.38 -5.24
C VAL A 111 -13.18 5.98 -4.93
N LYS A 112 -14.48 5.78 -4.71
CA LYS A 112 -15.04 4.43 -4.51
C LYS A 112 -14.81 3.54 -5.74
N LYS A 113 -14.96 4.09 -6.94
CA LYS A 113 -14.66 3.38 -8.20
C LYS A 113 -13.18 3.04 -8.30
N ILE A 114 -12.29 3.97 -7.95
CA ILE A 114 -10.83 3.71 -7.87
C ILE A 114 -10.53 2.58 -6.88
N VAL A 115 -11.15 2.59 -5.70
CA VAL A 115 -10.96 1.53 -4.70
C VAL A 115 -11.37 0.20 -5.30
N CYS A 116 -12.50 0.13 -6.00
CA CYS A 116 -12.91 -1.11 -6.68
C CYS A 116 -11.91 -1.62 -7.70
N TYR A 117 -11.35 -0.73 -8.51
CA TYR A 117 -10.24 -1.08 -9.40
C TYR A 117 -9.06 -1.67 -8.64
N VAL A 118 -8.58 -1.00 -7.59
CA VAL A 118 -7.44 -1.48 -6.77
C VAL A 118 -7.76 -2.83 -6.11
N ARG A 119 -8.98 -3.03 -5.61
CA ARG A 119 -9.40 -4.28 -4.96
C ARG A 119 -9.46 -5.45 -5.91
N GLU A 120 -9.96 -5.26 -7.12
CA GLU A 120 -9.99 -6.33 -8.13
C GLU A 120 -8.57 -6.70 -8.58
N LEU A 121 -7.68 -5.73 -8.74
CA LEU A 121 -6.26 -6.01 -8.96
C LEU A 121 -5.65 -6.79 -7.80
N GLN A 122 -5.83 -6.32 -6.56
CA GLN A 122 -5.33 -7.01 -5.38
C GLN A 122 -5.85 -8.46 -5.27
N TYR A 123 -7.13 -8.70 -5.54
CA TYR A 123 -7.71 -10.03 -5.54
C TYR A 123 -7.09 -10.94 -6.62
N ALA A 124 -6.98 -10.45 -7.86
CA ALA A 124 -6.39 -11.19 -8.97
C ALA A 124 -4.90 -11.51 -8.75
N ASN A 125 -4.21 -10.70 -7.94
CA ASN A 125 -2.80 -10.89 -7.58
C ASN A 125 -2.61 -11.60 -6.24
N GLY A 126 -3.67 -12.16 -5.65
CA GLY A 126 -3.57 -12.97 -4.43
C GLY A 126 -3.20 -12.20 -3.17
N ILE A 127 -3.42 -10.87 -3.15
CA ILE A 127 -3.16 -10.03 -1.98
C ILE A 127 -4.14 -10.35 -0.84
N PHE A 128 -5.39 -10.67 -1.19
CA PHE A 128 -6.40 -11.21 -0.29
C PHE A 128 -7.31 -12.17 -1.06
N SER A 129 -8.07 -13.00 -0.33
CA SER A 129 -8.92 -14.04 -0.94
C SER A 129 -10.41 -13.96 -0.56
N ASP A 130 -10.79 -13.02 0.31
CA ASP A 130 -12.19 -12.86 0.73
C ASP A 130 -13.01 -12.06 -0.31
N GLN A 131 -14.08 -12.68 -0.81
CA GLN A 131 -15.02 -12.07 -1.75
C GLN A 131 -15.82 -10.91 -1.14
N ALA A 132 -15.95 -10.83 0.18
CA ALA A 132 -16.58 -9.69 0.83
C ALA A 132 -15.85 -8.38 0.50
N GLY A 133 -14.53 -8.43 0.28
CA GLY A 133 -13.72 -7.28 -0.14
C GLY A 133 -14.01 -6.77 -1.56
N LEU A 134 -14.77 -7.53 -2.36
CA LEU A 134 -15.20 -7.16 -3.72
C LEU A 134 -16.69 -6.81 -3.80
N ALA A 135 -17.48 -7.09 -2.76
CA ALA A 135 -18.93 -6.96 -2.82
C ALA A 135 -19.42 -5.54 -3.11
N ALA A 136 -18.66 -4.51 -2.70
CA ALA A 136 -18.97 -3.11 -2.96
C ALA A 136 -18.76 -2.67 -4.41
N CYS A 137 -18.17 -3.53 -5.26
CA CYS A 137 -17.77 -3.20 -6.63
C CYS A 137 -18.73 -3.74 -7.69
N GLN A 138 -19.67 -4.58 -7.28
CA GLN A 138 -20.56 -5.32 -8.17
C GLN A 138 -21.99 -4.74 -8.22
N THR A 139 -22.22 -3.59 -7.58
CA THR A 139 -23.52 -2.90 -7.51
C THR A 139 -23.46 -1.53 -8.13
#